data_AF-A0AAU3R617-F1
#
_entry.id   AF-A0AAU3R617-F1
#
_cell.length_a   1.000
_cell.length_b   1.000
_cell.length_c   1.000
_cell.angle_alpha   90.00
_cell.angle_beta   90.00
_cell.angle_gamma   90.00
#
_symmetry.space_group_name_H-M   'P 1'
#
loop_
_entity.id
_entity.type
_entity.pdbx_description
1 polymer ?
#
loop_
_entity_poly.entity_id
_entity_poly.type
_entity_poly.pdbx_seq_one_letter_code
_entity_poly.pdbx_strand_id
1 'polypeptide(L)'
;MIEYVNQLGRGAPWIGPAPTGTDASVWSLDTAADTVGGYRVEEADAVLDAGEREKAAQLLPGHRHRYLASHLGLRVLLGARLGLDPREVTLVREDCPCCGGPHGRPAVADVLESLHPVESAELTALAPPRRPGALARLWCRKEACLKAAGTGLARGLAEPYVGSASAPAPVTGWVLTDLPAPDGYAAALAVADHHDQGRHQHQEQENRA
;
A
#
# COMPACT_ATOMS: atom_id res chain seq x y z
N MET A 1 -12.95 -7.77 -8.08
CA MET A 1 -13.21 -6.31 -8.12
C MET A 1 -13.39 -5.87 -6.67
N ILE A 2 -12.67 -4.85 -6.19
CA ILE A 2 -12.81 -4.39 -4.80
C ILE A 2 -13.90 -3.34 -4.78
N GLU A 3 -15.10 -3.76 -4.38
CA GLU A 3 -16.27 -2.87 -4.32
C GLU A 3 -16.34 -2.08 -3.01
N TYR A 4 -15.56 -2.47 -1.98
CA TYR A 4 -15.63 -1.85 -0.67
C TYR A 4 -14.28 -1.80 0.05
N VAL A 5 -14.00 -0.65 0.68
CA VAL A 5 -12.87 -0.46 1.60
C VAL A 5 -13.42 -0.45 3.02
N ASN A 6 -13.01 -1.44 3.81
CA ASN A 6 -13.43 -1.54 5.21
C ASN A 6 -12.81 -0.43 6.04
N GLN A 7 -13.57 0.13 6.99
CA GLN A 7 -13.06 1.17 7.89
C GLN A 7 -12.66 0.57 9.23
N LEU A 8 -11.39 0.69 9.60
CA LEU A 8 -10.94 0.44 10.96
C LEU A 8 -11.19 1.71 11.79
N GLY A 9 -12.37 1.75 12.40
CA GLY A 9 -12.80 2.84 13.26
C GLY A 9 -12.44 2.64 14.73
N ARG A 10 -13.28 3.17 15.63
CA ARG A 10 -13.06 3.13 17.07
C ARG A 10 -13.23 1.75 17.71
N GLY A 11 -14.04 0.87 17.13
CA GLY A 11 -14.34 -0.45 17.68
C GLY A 11 -13.44 -1.55 17.11
N ALA A 12 -13.53 -2.75 17.69
CA ALA A 12 -12.85 -3.93 17.15
C ALA A 12 -13.26 -4.19 15.68
N PRO A 13 -12.33 -4.62 14.81
CA PRO A 13 -12.66 -4.85 13.41
C PRO A 13 -13.54 -6.08 13.25
N TRP A 14 -14.55 -5.98 12.39
CA TRP A 14 -15.24 -7.16 11.88
C TRP A 14 -14.44 -7.76 10.72
N ILE A 15 -13.66 -8.80 11.03
CA ILE A 15 -12.88 -9.51 10.03
C ILE A 15 -13.79 -10.55 9.38
N GLY A 16 -14.35 -10.21 8.22
CA GLY A 16 -15.05 -11.17 7.35
C GLY A 16 -14.15 -12.33 6.91
N PRO A 17 -14.64 -13.22 6.02
CA PRO A 17 -13.85 -14.36 5.56
C PRO A 17 -12.51 -13.93 4.96
N ALA A 18 -11.49 -14.79 5.11
CA ALA A 18 -10.20 -14.54 4.47
C ALA A 18 -10.39 -14.47 2.94
N PRO A 19 -9.76 -13.49 2.27
CA PRO A 19 -9.82 -13.43 0.82
C PRO A 19 -9.15 -14.67 0.21
N THR A 20 -9.65 -15.14 -0.94
CA THR A 20 -9.13 -16.31 -1.65
C THR A 20 -8.67 -15.93 -3.06
N GLY A 21 -7.68 -16.64 -3.60
CA GLY A 21 -7.17 -16.37 -4.95
C GLY A 21 -6.60 -14.97 -5.10
N THR A 22 -7.12 -14.21 -6.08
CA THR A 22 -6.72 -12.82 -6.39
C THR A 22 -7.53 -11.78 -5.61
N ASP A 23 -8.48 -12.18 -4.77
CA ASP A 23 -9.24 -11.23 -3.97
C ASP A 23 -8.37 -10.61 -2.88
N ALA A 24 -8.63 -9.34 -2.56
CA ALA A 24 -7.97 -8.64 -1.47
C ALA A 24 -9.01 -7.97 -0.58
N SER A 25 -8.88 -8.16 0.74
CA SER A 25 -9.61 -7.35 1.72
C SER A 25 -8.83 -6.06 1.99
N VAL A 26 -9.40 -4.92 1.64
CA VAL A 26 -8.78 -3.61 1.91
C VAL A 26 -9.40 -2.99 3.15
N TRP A 27 -8.54 -2.43 4.00
CA TRP A 27 -8.91 -1.65 5.17
C TRP A 27 -8.26 -0.27 5.11
N SER A 28 -9.00 0.78 5.47
CA SER A 28 -8.45 2.12 5.74
C SER A 28 -8.66 2.50 7.19
N LEU A 29 -7.74 3.32 7.71
CA LEU A 29 -7.76 3.84 9.06
C LEU A 29 -7.36 5.31 9.03
N ASP A 30 -7.99 6.12 9.88
CA ASP A 30 -7.58 7.51 10.07
C ASP A 30 -6.44 7.58 11.09
N THR A 31 -5.23 7.89 10.62
CA THR A 31 -4.04 7.98 11.47
C THR A 31 -4.03 9.20 12.39
N ALA A 32 -4.96 10.15 12.21
CA ALA A 32 -5.12 11.29 13.10
C ALA A 32 -6.07 10.98 14.27
N ALA A 33 -6.82 9.88 14.23
CA ALA A 33 -7.72 9.51 15.30
C ALA A 33 -6.97 9.10 16.59
N ASP A 34 -7.56 9.37 17.75
CA ASP A 34 -7.02 8.97 19.05
C ASP A 34 -7.40 7.54 19.45
N THR A 35 -8.23 6.87 18.66
CA THR A 35 -8.71 5.52 18.94
C THR A 35 -8.78 4.72 17.65
N VAL A 36 -8.18 3.54 17.66
CA VAL A 36 -8.13 2.63 16.52
C VAL A 36 -8.40 1.21 17.00
N GLY A 37 -9.39 0.55 16.42
CA GLY A 37 -9.59 -0.88 16.65
C GLY A 37 -9.98 -1.27 18.08
N GLY A 38 -10.55 -0.36 18.87
CA GLY A 38 -10.87 -0.55 20.29
C GLY A 38 -9.80 -0.05 21.27
N TYR A 39 -8.67 0.46 20.77
CA TYR A 39 -7.52 0.87 21.58
C TYR A 39 -7.26 2.36 21.47
N ARG A 40 -6.84 3.00 22.58
CA ARG A 40 -6.38 4.39 22.58
C ARG A 40 -4.95 4.46 22.03
N VAL A 41 -4.67 5.41 21.15
CA VAL A 41 -3.34 5.57 20.54
C VAL A 41 -2.28 5.96 21.57
N GLU A 42 -2.66 6.72 22.60
CA GLU A 42 -1.77 7.05 23.73
C GLU A 42 -1.36 5.84 24.57
N GLU A 43 -2.14 4.75 24.54
CA GLU A 43 -1.87 3.49 25.25
C GLU A 43 -1.20 2.44 24.35
N ALA A 44 -0.81 2.83 23.13
CA ALA A 44 -0.24 1.93 22.13
C ALA A 44 1.03 1.19 22.64
N ASP A 45 1.80 1.79 23.56
CA ASP A 45 2.99 1.18 24.15
C ASP A 45 2.71 -0.18 24.83
N ALA A 46 1.47 -0.43 25.28
CA ALA A 46 1.06 -1.72 25.85
C ALA A 46 0.84 -2.82 24.80
N VAL A 47 0.69 -2.45 23.52
CA VAL A 47 0.41 -3.35 22.40
C VAL A 47 1.62 -3.54 21.49
N LEU A 48 2.40 -2.48 21.27
CA LEU A 48 3.57 -2.48 20.38
C LEU A 48 4.74 -3.28 20.96
N ASP A 49 5.58 -3.81 20.08
CA ASP A 49 6.84 -4.46 20.47
C ASP A 49 7.96 -3.45 20.82
N ALA A 50 9.10 -3.96 21.26
CA ALA A 50 10.23 -3.11 21.65
C ALA A 50 10.79 -2.27 20.49
N GLY A 51 10.93 -2.85 19.30
CA GLY A 51 11.48 -2.15 18.15
C GLY A 51 10.55 -1.05 17.64
N GLU A 52 9.24 -1.28 17.68
CA GLU A 52 8.24 -0.26 17.33
C GLU A 52 8.24 0.89 18.35
N ARG A 53 8.31 0.59 19.65
CA ARG A 53 8.38 1.62 20.70
C ARG A 53 9.66 2.45 20.58
N GLU A 54 10.80 1.80 20.37
CA GLU A 54 12.08 2.47 20.14
C GLU A 54 12.02 3.37 18.90
N LYS A 55 11.40 2.90 17.81
CA LYS A 55 11.22 3.70 16.60
C LYS A 55 10.29 4.89 16.85
N ALA A 56 9.18 4.70 17.56
CA ALA A 56 8.23 5.75 17.88
C ALA A 56 8.87 6.86 18.73
N ALA A 57 9.74 6.51 19.67
CA ALA A 57 10.44 7.44 20.54
C ALA A 57 11.40 8.39 19.78
N GLN A 58 11.86 7.99 18.59
CA GLN A 58 12.75 8.80 17.74
C GLN A 58 12.00 9.78 16.82
N LEU A 59 10.66 9.72 16.80
CA LEU A 59 9.85 10.53 15.89
C LEU A 59 9.37 11.82 16.55
N LEU A 60 9.27 12.88 15.75
CA LEU A 60 8.60 14.11 16.15
C LEU A 60 7.12 13.83 16.50
N PRO A 61 6.48 14.59 17.41
CA PRO A 61 5.15 14.26 17.94
C PRO A 61 4.08 13.93 16.89
N GLY A 62 3.95 14.73 15.83
CA GLY A 62 2.96 14.48 14.77
C GLY A 62 3.25 13.21 13.94
N HIS A 63 4.52 12.86 13.76
CA HIS A 63 4.90 11.60 13.11
C HIS A 63 4.77 10.42 14.06
N ARG A 64 5.06 10.61 15.35
CA ARG A 64 4.90 9.60 16.40
C ARG A 64 3.45 9.15 16.50
N HIS A 65 2.50 10.09 16.59
CA HIS A 65 1.07 9.75 16.66
C HIS A 65 0.62 8.89 15.48
N ARG A 66 0.94 9.34 14.26
CA ARG A 66 0.60 8.59 13.04
C ARG A 66 1.24 7.20 13.01
N TYR A 67 2.50 7.10 13.43
CA TYR A 67 3.22 5.84 13.53
C TYR A 67 2.52 4.87 14.49
N LEU A 68 2.18 5.34 15.70
CA LEU A 68 1.47 4.56 16.70
C LEU A 68 0.09 4.11 16.20
N ALA A 69 -0.70 5.02 15.63
CA ALA A 69 -2.03 4.70 15.09
C ALA A 69 -1.96 3.64 13.97
N SER A 70 -1.01 3.78 13.05
CA SER A 70 -0.80 2.81 11.97
C SER A 70 -0.37 1.42 12.49
N HIS A 71 0.62 1.38 13.39
CA HIS A 71 1.14 0.11 13.92
C HIS A 71 0.15 -0.60 14.84
N LEU A 72 -0.56 0.15 15.68
CA LEU A 72 -1.66 -0.37 16.50
C LEU A 72 -2.77 -0.93 15.62
N GLY A 73 -3.22 -0.18 14.61
CA GLY A 73 -4.26 -0.64 13.70
C GLY A 73 -3.87 -1.90 12.93
N LEU A 74 -2.63 -1.97 12.46
CA LEU A 74 -2.09 -3.16 11.79
C LEU A 74 -2.11 -4.39 12.71
N ARG A 75 -1.58 -4.25 13.93
CA ARG A 75 -1.58 -5.34 14.92
C ARG A 75 -2.98 -5.81 15.28
N VAL A 76 -3.93 -4.89 15.46
CA VAL A 76 -5.32 -5.24 15.76
C VAL A 76 -5.98 -6.00 14.60
N LEU A 77 -5.79 -5.52 13.36
CA LEU A 77 -6.32 -6.20 12.17
C LEU A 77 -5.72 -7.59 11.99
N LEU A 78 -4.40 -7.72 12.12
CA LEU A 78 -3.71 -9.00 11.98
C LEU A 78 -4.05 -9.95 13.12
N GLY A 79 -4.09 -9.48 14.37
CA GLY A 79 -4.48 -10.29 15.52
C GLY A 79 -5.88 -10.86 15.34
N ALA A 80 -6.84 -10.03 14.95
CA ALA A 80 -8.20 -10.48 14.65
C ALA A 80 -8.27 -11.47 13.47
N ARG A 81 -7.44 -11.29 12.43
CA ARG A 81 -7.37 -12.21 11.28
C ARG A 81 -6.68 -13.53 11.59
N LEU A 82 -5.68 -13.52 12.46
CA LEU A 82 -4.88 -14.70 12.82
C LEU A 82 -5.42 -15.43 14.06
N GLY A 83 -6.40 -14.85 14.77
CA GLY A 83 -6.88 -15.38 16.04
C GLY A 83 -5.87 -15.23 17.17
N LEU A 84 -5.01 -14.21 17.11
CA LEU A 84 -3.95 -13.92 18.08
C LEU A 84 -4.26 -12.64 18.84
N ASP A 85 -3.74 -12.53 20.07
CA ASP A 85 -3.69 -11.23 20.74
C ASP A 85 -2.83 -10.25 19.90
N PRO A 86 -3.23 -8.98 19.71
CA PRO A 86 -2.44 -8.01 18.94
C PRO A 86 -0.97 -7.86 19.40
N ARG A 87 -0.68 -8.14 20.68
CA ARG A 87 0.67 -8.15 21.26
C ARG A 87 1.53 -9.32 20.78
N GLU A 88 0.90 -10.41 20.39
CA GLU A 88 1.56 -11.65 19.98
C GLU A 88 1.86 -11.69 18.47
N VAL A 89 1.31 -10.73 17.71
CA VAL A 89 1.61 -10.59 16.28
C VAL A 89 3.08 -10.24 16.09
N THR A 90 3.83 -11.12 15.43
CA THR A 90 5.24 -10.89 15.11
C THR A 90 5.35 -10.25 13.73
N LEU A 91 5.84 -8.99 13.69
CA LEU A 91 6.10 -8.26 12.45
C LEU A 91 7.59 -8.31 12.14
N VAL A 92 7.96 -8.99 11.06
CA VAL A 92 9.33 -9.02 10.55
C VAL A 92 9.47 -8.07 9.37
N ARG A 93 10.70 -7.57 9.15
CA ARG A 93 11.06 -6.90 7.90
C ARG A 93 11.87 -7.87 7.07
N GLU A 94 11.41 -8.13 5.85
CA GLU A 94 12.21 -8.84 4.86
C GLU A 94 13.32 -7.94 4.32
N ASP A 95 14.43 -8.54 3.93
CA ASP A 95 15.56 -7.82 3.34
C ASP A 95 15.13 -7.16 2.03
N CYS A 96 15.57 -5.91 1.80
CA CYS A 96 15.27 -5.22 0.55
C CYS A 96 15.87 -6.03 -0.63
N PRO A 97 15.07 -6.50 -1.60
CA PRO A 97 15.57 -7.33 -2.69
C PRO A 97 16.52 -6.57 -3.64
N CYS A 98 16.63 -5.25 -3.49
CA CYS A 98 17.59 -4.42 -4.23
C CYS A 98 18.94 -4.22 -3.52
N CYS A 99 19.02 -4.30 -2.19
CA CYS A 99 20.26 -3.98 -1.47
C CYS A 99 20.57 -4.82 -0.22
N GLY A 100 19.68 -5.74 0.18
CA GLY A 100 19.87 -6.62 1.33
C GLY A 100 19.80 -5.94 2.70
N GLY A 101 19.53 -4.63 2.77
CA GLY A 101 19.46 -3.87 4.03
C GLY A 101 18.03 -3.63 4.54
N PRO A 102 17.83 -3.41 5.85
CA PRO A 102 16.51 -3.20 6.47
C PRO A 102 16.02 -1.74 6.35
N HIS A 103 16.13 -1.13 5.16
CA HIS A 103 15.79 0.28 4.95
C HIS A 103 15.21 0.59 3.54
N GLY A 104 13.99 1.15 3.49
CA GLY A 104 13.49 1.87 2.31
C GLY A 104 13.60 3.38 2.54
N ARG A 105 14.28 4.11 1.65
CA ARG A 105 14.56 5.55 1.80
C ARG A 105 13.82 6.36 0.73
N PRO A 106 12.99 7.36 1.10
CA PRO A 106 12.50 8.33 0.14
C PRO A 106 13.49 9.49 -0.02
N ALA A 107 13.67 9.95 -1.25
CA ALA A 107 14.15 11.29 -1.60
C ALA A 107 13.22 11.84 -2.69
N VAL A 108 12.82 13.11 -2.58
CA VAL A 108 11.98 13.80 -3.57
C VAL A 108 12.89 14.68 -4.44
N ALA A 109 13.09 14.28 -5.69
CA ALA A 109 13.46 15.20 -6.78
C ALA A 109 12.17 15.76 -7.41
N ASP A 110 12.28 16.74 -8.32
CA ASP A 110 11.11 17.30 -9.01
C ASP A 110 10.26 16.17 -9.58
N VAL A 111 9.06 16.00 -9.00
CA VAL A 111 8.27 14.77 -9.17
C VAL A 111 7.94 14.59 -10.64
N LEU A 112 7.66 15.69 -11.35
CA LEU A 112 7.29 15.66 -12.77
C LEU A 112 8.42 15.17 -13.68
N GLU A 113 9.67 15.47 -13.35
CA GLU A 113 10.84 15.02 -14.12
C GLU A 113 11.17 13.54 -13.83
N SER A 114 10.63 13.00 -12.74
CA SER A 114 10.83 11.61 -12.33
C SER A 114 9.75 10.65 -12.86
N LEU A 115 8.62 11.17 -13.37
CA LEU A 115 7.51 10.37 -13.92
C LEU A 115 7.79 9.86 -15.34
N HIS A 116 6.93 8.97 -15.85
CA HIS A 116 6.99 8.57 -17.26
C HIS A 116 6.75 9.82 -18.14
N PRO A 117 7.53 10.05 -19.21
CA PRO A 117 7.39 11.27 -20.02
C PRO A 117 5.98 11.54 -20.55
N VAL A 118 5.25 10.47 -20.90
CA VAL A 118 3.84 10.57 -21.31
C VAL A 118 2.95 11.06 -20.16
N GLU A 119 3.15 10.57 -18.95
CA GLU A 119 2.35 11.01 -17.79
C GLU A 119 2.64 12.47 -17.43
N SER A 120 3.91 12.90 -17.54
CA SER A 120 4.29 14.30 -17.34
C SER A 120 3.63 15.22 -18.38
N ALA A 121 3.58 14.78 -19.65
CA ALA A 121 2.90 15.51 -20.71
C ALA A 121 1.38 15.57 -20.48
N GLU A 122 0.75 14.46 -20.12
CA GLU A 122 -0.68 14.41 -19.81
C GLU A 122 -1.05 15.29 -18.62
N LEU A 123 -0.27 15.24 -17.51
CA LEU A 123 -0.48 16.09 -16.34
C LEU A 123 -0.34 17.58 -16.69
N THR A 124 0.63 17.92 -17.53
CA THR A 124 0.87 19.31 -17.96
C THR A 124 -0.26 19.82 -18.87
N ALA A 125 -0.88 18.95 -19.67
CA ALA A 125 -2.02 19.28 -20.51
C ALA A 125 -3.30 19.59 -19.72
N LEU A 126 -3.42 19.14 -18.47
CA LEU A 126 -4.57 19.44 -17.62
C LEU A 126 -4.61 20.91 -17.18
N ALA A 127 -5.83 21.44 -17.02
CA ALA A 127 -6.05 22.72 -16.36
C ALA A 127 -5.43 22.72 -14.94
N PRO A 128 -4.78 23.81 -14.49
CA PRO A 128 -4.06 23.84 -13.21
C PRO A 128 -4.84 23.30 -11.99
N PRO A 129 -6.15 23.60 -11.81
CA PRO A 129 -6.91 23.07 -10.67
C PRO A 129 -7.07 21.53 -10.66
N ARG A 130 -6.94 20.86 -11.81
CA ARG A 130 -7.11 19.41 -11.93
C ARG A 130 -5.81 18.63 -11.71
N ARG A 131 -4.65 19.31 -11.77
CA ARG A 131 -3.32 18.69 -11.69
C ARG A 131 -3.04 18.01 -10.35
N PRO A 132 -3.31 18.62 -9.17
CA PRO A 132 -2.97 17.99 -7.89
C PRO A 132 -3.67 16.64 -7.68
N GLY A 133 -4.97 16.56 -8.00
CA GLY A 133 -5.71 15.30 -7.88
C GLY A 133 -5.24 14.23 -8.87
N ALA A 134 -4.87 14.63 -10.10
CA ALA A 134 -4.32 13.70 -11.08
C ALA A 134 -2.93 13.20 -10.69
N LEU A 135 -2.06 14.08 -10.18
CA LEU A 135 -0.75 13.71 -9.65
C LEU A 135 -0.87 12.76 -8.46
N ALA A 136 -1.80 13.02 -7.53
CA ALA A 136 -2.03 12.14 -6.38
C ALA A 136 -2.47 10.73 -6.81
N ARG A 137 -3.42 10.61 -7.76
CA ARG A 137 -3.81 9.30 -8.31
C ARG A 137 -2.63 8.58 -8.96
N LEU A 138 -1.89 9.29 -9.81
CA LEU A 138 -0.74 8.74 -10.51
C LEU A 138 0.32 8.22 -9.52
N TRP A 139 0.62 9.03 -8.50
CA TRP A 139 1.54 8.65 -7.44
C TRP A 139 1.09 7.38 -6.72
N CYS A 140 -0.17 7.32 -6.28
CA CYS A 140 -0.71 6.15 -5.59
C CYS A 140 -0.67 4.89 -6.46
N ARG A 141 -0.96 5.01 -7.76
CA ARG A 141 -0.88 3.90 -8.72
C ARG A 141 0.55 3.37 -8.85
N LYS A 142 1.54 4.25 -9.03
CA LYS A 142 2.95 3.85 -9.11
C LYS A 142 3.44 3.20 -7.83
N GLU A 143 3.12 3.79 -6.68
CA GLU A 143 3.43 3.22 -5.37
C GLU A 143 2.83 1.82 -5.20
N ALA A 144 1.58 1.62 -5.61
CA ALA A 144 0.93 0.32 -5.55
C ALA A 144 1.69 -0.72 -6.38
N CYS A 145 2.01 -0.41 -7.65
CA CYS A 145 2.77 -1.32 -8.52
C CYS A 145 4.18 -1.60 -7.99
N LEU A 146 4.92 -0.58 -7.54
CA LEU A 146 6.30 -0.74 -7.05
C LEU A 146 6.38 -1.50 -5.73
N LYS A 147 5.37 -1.35 -4.87
CA LYS A 147 5.24 -2.16 -3.65
C LYS A 147 4.90 -3.60 -3.98
N ALA A 148 3.96 -3.83 -4.89
CA ALA A 148 3.57 -5.16 -5.29
C ALA A 148 4.73 -5.93 -5.96
N ALA A 149 5.55 -5.24 -6.76
CA ALA A 149 6.76 -5.79 -7.37
C ALA A 149 7.96 -5.95 -6.40
N GLY A 150 7.87 -5.41 -5.18
CA GLY A 150 8.96 -5.45 -4.20
C GLY A 150 10.18 -4.58 -4.53
N THR A 151 10.13 -3.75 -5.58
CA THR A 151 11.28 -2.98 -6.08
C THR A 151 11.44 -1.61 -5.41
N GLY A 152 10.37 -1.07 -4.81
CA GLY A 152 10.36 0.24 -4.15
C GLY A 152 10.63 1.43 -5.10
N LEU A 153 10.67 2.65 -4.56
CA LEU A 153 10.91 3.89 -5.33
C LEU A 153 12.35 4.07 -5.82
N ALA A 154 13.30 3.28 -5.31
CA ALA A 154 14.73 3.50 -5.54
C ALA A 154 15.15 3.30 -7.01
N ARG A 155 14.34 2.61 -7.81
CA ARG A 155 14.57 2.41 -9.26
C ARG A 155 13.93 3.50 -10.13
N GLY A 156 13.41 4.55 -9.52
CA GLY A 156 12.77 5.69 -10.21
C GLY A 156 11.26 5.50 -10.41
N LEU A 157 10.57 6.58 -10.74
CA LEU A 157 9.13 6.64 -10.98
C LEU A 157 8.78 6.62 -12.48
N ALA A 158 9.77 6.51 -13.36
CA ALA A 158 9.57 6.56 -14.80
C ALA A 158 8.79 5.35 -15.32
N GLU A 159 8.95 4.19 -14.67
CA GLU A 159 8.26 2.94 -15.00
C GLU A 159 7.57 2.34 -13.77
N PRO A 160 6.46 1.61 -13.94
CA PRO A 160 5.70 1.44 -15.19
C PRO A 160 4.87 2.68 -15.55
N TYR A 161 4.49 2.81 -16.82
CA TYR A 161 3.38 3.69 -17.21
C TYR A 161 2.06 3.18 -16.61
N VAL A 162 1.39 4.02 -15.81
CA VAL A 162 0.12 3.67 -15.13
C VAL A 162 -1.05 4.58 -15.54
N GLY A 163 -0.78 5.55 -16.42
CA GLY A 163 -1.75 6.50 -16.94
C GLY A 163 -2.17 7.59 -15.94
N SER A 164 -2.40 8.81 -16.44
CA SER A 164 -2.87 9.95 -15.62
C SER A 164 -4.39 10.19 -15.69
N ALA A 165 -5.08 9.43 -16.54
CA ALA A 165 -6.52 9.50 -16.75
C ALA A 165 -7.33 9.08 -15.52
N SER A 166 -8.66 9.24 -15.59
CA SER A 166 -9.58 8.86 -14.50
C SER A 166 -9.55 7.38 -14.17
N ALA A 167 -9.22 6.52 -15.15
CA ALA A 167 -8.96 5.09 -14.94
C ALA A 167 -7.46 4.79 -15.11
N PRO A 168 -6.93 3.76 -14.43
CA PRO A 168 -5.55 3.31 -14.62
C PRO A 168 -5.34 2.69 -16.01
N ALA A 169 -4.13 2.82 -16.54
CA ALA A 169 -3.70 2.07 -17.71
C ALA A 169 -3.42 0.59 -17.34
N PRO A 170 -3.56 -0.36 -18.29
CA PRO A 170 -3.14 -1.74 -18.07
C PRO A 170 -1.63 -1.81 -17.76
N VAL A 171 -1.26 -2.61 -16.75
CA VAL A 171 0.13 -2.85 -16.36
C VAL A 171 0.40 -4.36 -16.44
N THR A 172 1.42 -4.77 -17.19
CA THR A 172 1.75 -6.20 -17.35
C THR A 172 2.00 -6.88 -16.02
N GLY A 173 1.31 -8.00 -15.78
CA GLY A 173 1.44 -8.81 -14.56
C GLY A 173 0.67 -8.27 -13.34
N TRP A 174 -0.04 -7.15 -13.48
CA TRP A 174 -0.75 -6.51 -12.37
C TRP A 174 -2.17 -6.08 -12.74
N VAL A 175 -3.12 -6.42 -11.88
CA VAL A 175 -4.44 -5.80 -11.89
C VAL A 175 -4.37 -4.56 -10.99
N LEU A 176 -4.36 -3.38 -11.61
CA LEU A 176 -4.30 -2.09 -10.94
C LEU A 176 -5.71 -1.48 -10.81
N THR A 177 -6.11 -1.13 -9.58
CA THR A 177 -7.45 -0.61 -9.26
C THR A 177 -7.34 0.63 -8.37
N ASP A 178 -8.01 1.73 -8.74
CA ASP A 178 -8.19 2.88 -7.85
C ASP A 178 -9.21 2.52 -6.76
N LEU A 179 -8.94 2.94 -5.52
CA LEU A 179 -9.79 2.67 -4.36
C LEU A 179 -10.56 3.94 -3.96
N PRO A 180 -11.80 3.81 -3.44
CA PRO A 180 -12.48 4.91 -2.77
C PRO A 180 -11.61 5.53 -1.67
N ALA A 181 -11.50 6.85 -1.67
CA ALA A 181 -10.74 7.61 -0.67
C ALA A 181 -11.50 8.89 -0.28
N PRO A 182 -11.29 9.44 0.93
CA PRO A 182 -11.86 10.72 1.33
C PRO A 182 -11.42 11.86 0.41
N ASP A 183 -12.18 12.96 0.41
CA ASP A 183 -11.82 14.16 -0.34
C ASP A 183 -10.42 14.65 0.02
N GLY A 184 -9.63 14.98 -1.00
CA GLY A 184 -8.23 15.38 -0.84
C GLY A 184 -7.23 14.21 -0.80
N TYR A 185 -7.70 12.96 -0.82
CA TYR A 185 -6.85 11.76 -0.85
C TYR A 185 -7.05 10.95 -2.14
N ALA A 186 -6.04 10.15 -2.48
CA ALA A 186 -6.11 9.14 -3.51
C ALA A 186 -5.56 7.82 -2.96
N ALA A 187 -6.06 6.70 -3.46
CA ALA A 187 -5.60 5.37 -3.08
C ALA A 187 -5.70 4.43 -4.28
N ALA A 188 -4.77 3.48 -4.37
CA ALA A 188 -4.75 2.46 -5.40
C ALA A 188 -4.20 1.15 -4.84
N LEU A 189 -4.62 0.03 -5.45
CA LEU A 189 -4.14 -1.30 -5.16
C LEU A 189 -3.66 -1.97 -6.44
N ALA A 190 -2.52 -2.65 -6.37
CA ALA A 190 -2.04 -3.57 -7.40
C ALA A 190 -2.02 -4.99 -6.81
N VAL A 191 -2.65 -5.94 -7.50
CA VAL A 191 -2.60 -7.38 -7.18
C VAL A 191 -2.06 -8.14 -8.38
N ALA A 192 -1.36 -9.24 -8.15
CA ALA A 192 -0.76 -10.03 -9.23
C ALA A 192 -1.85 -10.57 -10.16
N ASP A 193 -1.63 -10.44 -11.47
CA ASP A 193 -2.50 -11.05 -12.47
C ASP A 193 -2.10 -12.52 -12.66
N HIS A 194 -2.87 -13.43 -12.06
CA HIS A 194 -2.60 -14.87 -12.12
C HIS A 194 -3.14 -15.56 -13.39
N HIS A 195 -3.70 -14.82 -14.36
CA HIS A 195 -4.23 -15.42 -15.59
C HIS A 195 -3.16 -15.95 -16.58
N ASP A 196 -1.85 -15.78 -16.31
CA ASP A 196 -0.79 -16.15 -17.26
C ASP A 196 0.11 -17.34 -16.84
N GLN A 197 -0.02 -17.87 -15.62
CA GLN A 197 0.82 -19.01 -15.18
C GLN A 197 0.38 -20.37 -15.77
N GLY A 198 -0.82 -20.46 -16.34
CA GLY A 198 -1.36 -21.70 -16.91
C GLY A 198 -0.91 -22.01 -18.35
N ARG A 199 -0.36 -21.04 -19.10
CA ARG A 199 0.04 -21.26 -20.50
C ARG A 199 1.46 -21.81 -20.68
N HIS A 200 2.37 -21.53 -19.74
CA HIS A 200 3.75 -22.01 -19.84
C HIS A 200 3.95 -23.46 -19.41
N GLN A 201 3.10 -24.01 -18.53
CA GLN A 201 3.24 -25.40 -18.06
C GLN A 201 2.71 -26.46 -19.03
N HIS A 202 1.80 -26.10 -19.96
CA HIS A 202 1.27 -27.05 -20.95
C HIS A 202 2.25 -27.27 -22.12
N GLN A 203 3.01 -26.23 -22.50
CA GLN A 203 3.95 -26.30 -23.62
C GLN A 203 5.22 -27.13 -23.32
N GLU A 204 5.64 -27.23 -22.06
CA GLU A 204 6.82 -28.04 -21.67
C GLU A 204 6.52 -29.55 -21.52
N GLN A 205 5.26 -29.94 -21.31
CA GLN A 205 4.87 -31.36 -21.27
C GLN A 205 4.62 -31.94 -22.68
N GLU A 206 4.12 -31.15 -23.63
CA GLU A 206 3.91 -31.60 -25.01
C GLU A 206 5.20 -31.75 -25.83
N ASN A 207 6.28 -31.03 -25.48
CA ASN A 207 7.58 -31.16 -26.15
C ASN A 207 8.48 -32.30 -25.62
N ARG A 208 7.95 -33.13 -24.71
CA ARG A 208 8.67 -34.26 -24.10
C ARG A 208 8.02 -35.62 -24.33
N ALA A 209 6.99 -35.68 -25.18
CA ALA A 209 6.29 -36.89 -25.59
C ALA A 209 6.63 -37.27 -27.04
#